data_AF-A0A3S3UDV5-F1
#
_entry.id   AF-A0A3S3UDV5-F1
#
_cell.length_a   1.000
_cell.length_b   1.000
_cell.length_c   1.000
_cell.angle_alpha   90.00
_cell.angle_beta   90.00
_cell.angle_gamma   90.00
#
_symmetry.space_group_name_H-M   'P 1'
#
loop_
_entity.id
_entity.type
_entity.pdbx_description
1 polymer ?
#
loop_
_entity_poly.entity_id
_entity_poly.type
_entity_poly.pdbx_seq_one_letter_code
_entity_poly.pdbx_strand_id
1 'polypeptide(L)'
;TLIAGQKAVVTRARKSIATFKLREGMPIGTRVTLRREKMYDFLSKLINIALPRVRDFRGISPKGFDGNGNFSMGIKEHIIFPEVDYDKIDKIRGLNISFVTNAKTDEEGRTLLKTLGMPFKEQKNSTDQ
;
A
#
# COMPACT_ATOMS: atom_id res chain seq x y z
N THR A 1 0.11 0.27 -16.16
CA THR A 1 -0.52 -1.06 -15.97
C THR A 1 0.44 -2.06 -15.38
N LEU A 2 1.76 -1.92 -15.56
CA LEU A 2 2.81 -2.84 -15.12
C LEU A 2 2.62 -3.44 -13.72
N ILE A 3 2.36 -2.61 -12.70
CA ILE A 3 2.25 -3.07 -11.31
C ILE A 3 0.90 -3.75 -11.02
N ALA A 4 -0.21 -3.11 -11.39
CA ALA A 4 -1.55 -3.48 -10.91
C ALA A 4 -2.43 -4.20 -11.95
N GLY A 5 -1.93 -4.44 -13.18
CA GLY A 5 -2.71 -5.04 -14.27
C GLY A 5 -3.96 -4.23 -14.69
N GLN A 6 -4.04 -2.96 -14.26
CA GLN A 6 -5.15 -2.07 -14.52
C GLN A 6 -4.65 -0.65 -14.79
N LYS A 7 -5.35 0.08 -15.67
CA LYS A 7 -5.04 1.48 -15.96
C LYS A 7 -5.42 2.34 -14.74
N ALA A 8 -4.49 3.18 -14.30
CA ALA A 8 -4.74 4.10 -13.20
C ALA A 8 -5.68 5.23 -13.62
N VAL A 9 -6.52 5.65 -12.68
CA VAL A 9 -7.41 6.79 -12.83
C VAL A 9 -6.70 8.02 -12.27
N VAL A 10 -6.60 9.07 -13.07
CA VAL A 10 -6.03 10.35 -12.65
C VAL A 10 -6.98 11.02 -11.65
N THR A 11 -6.48 11.34 -10.46
CA THR A 11 -7.23 12.08 -9.45
C THR A 11 -7.07 13.57 -9.68
N ARG A 12 -8.20 14.28 -9.75
CA ARG A 12 -8.25 15.73 -9.93
C ARG A 12 -8.51 16.44 -8.60
N ALA A 13 -7.99 17.65 -8.48
CA ALA A 13 -8.23 18.53 -7.35
C ALA A 13 -9.73 18.82 -7.21
N ARG A 14 -10.29 18.62 -6.01
CA ARG A 14 -11.69 19.00 -5.70
C ARG A 14 -11.84 20.47 -5.30
N LYS A 15 -10.77 21.08 -4.79
CA LYS A 15 -10.77 22.46 -4.31
C LYS A 15 -9.49 23.15 -4.77
N SER A 16 -9.59 24.45 -5.05
CA SER A 16 -8.45 25.30 -5.28
C SER A 16 -7.81 25.68 -3.95
N ILE A 17 -6.49 25.47 -3.81
CA ILE A 17 -5.74 25.81 -2.60
C ILE A 17 -4.45 26.54 -3.03
N ALA A 18 -4.40 27.84 -2.74
CA ALA A 18 -3.32 28.72 -3.19
C ALA A 18 -1.93 28.33 -2.63
N THR A 19 -1.86 27.85 -1.38
CA THR A 19 -0.61 27.42 -0.73
C THR A 19 0.11 26.32 -1.50
N PHE A 20 -0.64 25.39 -2.10
CA PHE A 20 -0.11 24.32 -2.92
C PHE A 20 -0.08 24.66 -4.43
N LYS A 21 -0.44 25.90 -4.80
CA LYS A 21 -0.60 26.37 -6.18
C LYS A 21 -1.55 25.47 -6.99
N LEU A 22 -2.56 24.90 -6.32
CA LEU A 22 -3.52 23.98 -6.92
C LEU A 22 -4.80 24.72 -7.33
N ARG A 23 -5.29 24.43 -8.53
CA ARG A 23 -6.61 24.86 -9.02
C ARG A 23 -7.53 23.64 -9.12
N GLU A 24 -8.81 23.87 -8.89
CA GLU A 24 -9.86 22.86 -9.07
C GLU A 24 -9.77 22.22 -10.47
N GLY A 25 -9.94 20.91 -10.53
CA GLY A 25 -9.85 20.14 -11.77
C GLY A 25 -8.42 19.79 -12.22
N MET A 26 -7.37 20.37 -11.62
CA MET A 26 -5.99 20.01 -11.98
C MET A 26 -5.67 18.56 -11.60
N PRO A 27 -4.92 17.82 -12.44
CA PRO A 27 -4.46 16.47 -12.12
C PRO A 27 -3.39 16.52 -11.01
N ILE A 28 -3.64 15.85 -9.89
CA ILE A 28 -2.73 15.85 -8.72
C ILE A 28 -2.06 14.49 -8.54
N GLY A 29 -2.76 13.40 -8.86
CA GLY A 29 -2.25 12.07 -8.61
C GLY A 29 -2.92 11.02 -9.46
N THR A 30 -2.66 9.77 -9.11
CA THR A 30 -3.28 8.61 -9.75
C THR A 30 -3.66 7.60 -8.68
N ARG A 31 -4.76 6.89 -8.91
CA ARG A 31 -5.18 5.77 -8.05
C ARG A 31 -5.65 4.60 -8.89
N VAL A 32 -5.53 3.41 -8.33
CA VAL A 32 -6.12 2.18 -8.87
C VAL A 32 -6.94 1.56 -7.75
N THR A 33 -8.13 1.07 -8.06
CA THR A 33 -8.92 0.25 -7.15
C THR A 33 -9.01 -1.15 -7.74
N LEU A 34 -8.40 -2.11 -7.05
CA LEU A 34 -8.41 -3.53 -7.42
C LEU A 34 -9.53 -4.24 -6.68
N ARG A 35 -10.22 -5.15 -7.35
CA ARG A 35 -11.31 -5.97 -6.79
C ARG A 35 -11.24 -7.39 -7.35
N ARG A 36 -11.79 -8.36 -6.61
CA ARG A 36 -11.86 -9.78 -7.00
C ARG A 36 -10.47 -10.35 -7.30
N GLU A 37 -10.30 -11.12 -8.38
CA GLU A 37 -9.06 -11.79 -8.76
C GLU A 37 -7.85 -10.86 -8.80
N LYS A 38 -7.97 -9.70 -9.46
CA LYS A 38 -6.85 -8.74 -9.57
C LYS A 38 -6.34 -8.24 -8.22
N MET A 39 -7.21 -8.18 -7.21
CA MET A 39 -6.82 -7.80 -5.85
C MET A 39 -5.99 -8.91 -5.21
N TYR A 40 -6.43 -10.17 -5.30
CA TYR A 40 -5.70 -11.31 -4.73
C TYR A 40 -4.38 -11.55 -5.44
N ASP A 41 -4.32 -11.37 -6.76
CA ASP A 41 -3.07 -11.45 -7.53
C ASP A 41 -2.07 -10.38 -7.08
N PHE A 42 -2.53 -9.13 -6.96
CA PHE A 42 -1.68 -8.04 -6.47
C PHE A 42 -1.23 -8.28 -5.03
N LEU A 43 -2.13 -8.76 -4.16
CA LEU A 43 -1.80 -9.09 -2.77
C LEU A 43 -0.72 -10.18 -2.70
N SER A 44 -0.89 -11.26 -3.45
CA SER A 44 0.09 -12.36 -3.52
C SER A 44 1.44 -11.87 -4.03
N LYS A 45 1.46 -11.07 -5.11
CA LYS A 45 2.69 -10.45 -5.62
C LYS A 45 3.34 -9.52 -4.60
N LEU A 46 2.53 -8.72 -3.90
CA LEU A 46 3.03 -7.80 -2.88
C LEU A 46 3.75 -8.58 -1.76
N ILE A 47 3.09 -9.60 -1.22
CA ILE A 47 3.60 -10.41 -0.11
C ILE A 47 4.83 -11.22 -0.52
N ASN A 48 4.73 -11.96 -1.62
CA ASN A 48 5.75 -12.96 -1.99
C ASN A 48 6.94 -12.37 -2.73
N ILE A 49 6.77 -11.24 -3.42
CA ILE A 49 7.79 -10.69 -4.33
C ILE A 49 8.24 -9.30 -3.89
N ALA A 50 7.29 -8.39 -3.64
CA ALA A 50 7.63 -6.98 -3.44
C ALA A 50 8.16 -6.69 -2.02
N LEU A 51 7.51 -7.20 -0.97
CA LEU A 51 7.92 -6.94 0.43
C LEU A 51 9.33 -7.46 0.76
N PRO A 52 9.75 -8.67 0.33
CA PRO A 52 11.12 -9.15 0.58
C PRO A 52 12.20 -8.31 -0.09
N ARG A 53 11.85 -7.56 -1.16
CA ARG A 53 12.77 -6.67 -1.88
C ARG A 53 12.88 -5.28 -1.25
N VAL A 54 12.07 -4.97 -0.25
CA VAL A 54 12.17 -3.70 0.49
C VAL A 54 13.48 -3.70 1.28
N ARG A 55 14.30 -2.66 1.10
CA ARG A 55 15.54 -2.49 1.88
C ARG A 55 15.21 -2.38 3.37
N ASP A 56 15.93 -3.13 4.21
CA ASP A 56 15.73 -3.20 5.66
C ASP A 56 14.32 -3.65 6.08
N PHE A 57 13.72 -4.59 5.36
CA PHE A 57 12.40 -5.10 5.70
C PHE A 57 12.41 -5.85 7.04
N ARG A 58 11.79 -5.27 8.07
CA ARG A 58 11.63 -5.87 9.42
C ARG A 58 10.19 -6.28 9.74
N GLY A 59 9.38 -6.50 8.69
CA GLY A 59 7.95 -6.70 8.82
C GLY A 59 7.16 -5.38 8.82
N ILE A 60 5.88 -5.49 8.49
CA ILE A 60 4.94 -4.37 8.43
C ILE A 60 4.47 -4.03 9.85
N SER A 61 4.40 -2.74 10.17
CA SER A 61 3.88 -2.28 11.46
C SER A 61 2.37 -2.57 11.56
N PRO A 62 1.90 -3.21 12.65
CA PRO A 62 0.47 -3.37 12.89
C PRO A 62 -0.20 -2.07 13.34
N LYS A 63 0.51 -0.93 13.42
CA LYS A 63 -0.11 0.37 13.76
C LYS A 63 -0.84 1.04 12.59
N GLY A 64 -0.86 0.41 11.41
CA GLY A 64 -1.53 0.94 10.22
C GLY A 64 -3.02 0.64 10.13
N PHE A 65 -3.62 0.01 11.15
CA PHE A 65 -5.06 -0.19 11.21
C PHE A 65 -5.79 1.09 11.64
N ASP A 66 -7.01 1.28 11.15
CA ASP A 66 -7.82 2.49 11.33
C ASP A 66 -8.87 2.39 12.44
N GLY A 67 -8.89 1.31 13.22
CA GLY A 67 -9.89 1.04 14.26
C GLY A 67 -11.10 0.24 13.77
N ASN A 68 -11.31 0.17 12.45
CA ASN A 68 -12.44 -0.53 11.82
C ASN A 68 -11.96 -1.69 10.94
N GLY A 69 -10.79 -2.26 11.23
CA GLY A 69 -10.27 -3.42 10.50
C GLY A 69 -9.73 -3.13 9.10
N ASN A 70 -9.68 -1.86 8.66
CA ASN A 70 -8.97 -1.51 7.42
C ASN A 70 -7.49 -1.27 7.72
N PHE A 71 -6.64 -1.64 6.79
CA PHE A 71 -5.20 -1.53 6.96
C PHE A 71 -4.60 -0.62 5.88
N SER A 72 -3.80 0.36 6.28
CA SER A 72 -3.07 1.23 5.35
C SER A 72 -1.57 1.17 5.59
N MET A 73 -0.82 1.11 4.50
CA MET A 73 0.64 1.16 4.52
C MET A 73 1.19 2.03 3.40
N GLY A 74 2.30 2.69 3.70
CA GLY A 74 3.08 3.47 2.74
C GLY A 74 4.36 2.72 2.34
N ILE A 75 4.59 2.63 1.04
CA ILE A 75 5.84 2.15 0.45
C ILE A 75 6.61 3.37 -0.03
N LYS A 76 7.86 3.51 0.39
CA LYS A 76 8.70 4.65 0.01
C LYS A 76 9.16 4.59 -1.44
N GLU A 77 9.38 3.38 -1.96
CA GLU A 77 10.02 3.16 -3.25
C GLU A 77 9.22 2.14 -4.08
N HIS A 78 8.69 2.56 -5.22
CA HIS A 78 7.96 1.66 -6.11
C HIS A 78 8.84 0.67 -6.89
N ILE A 79 10.18 0.79 -6.81
CA ILE A 79 11.14 -0.11 -7.48
C ILE A 79 11.17 -1.52 -6.88
N ILE A 80 10.45 -1.75 -5.78
CA ILE A 80 10.32 -3.07 -5.17
C ILE A 80 9.56 -4.06 -6.06
N PHE A 81 8.77 -3.56 -7.02
CA PHE A 81 8.06 -4.37 -7.99
C PHE A 81 9.00 -4.74 -9.16
N PRO A 82 9.19 -6.03 -9.48
CA PRO A 82 10.06 -6.46 -10.59
C PRO A 82 9.59 -5.96 -11.95
N GLU A 83 8.30 -5.63 -12.10
CA GLU A 83 7.75 -5.09 -13.34
C GLU A 83 8.21 -3.66 -13.63
N VAL A 84 8.91 -3.01 -12.69
CA VAL A 84 9.46 -1.67 -12.86
C VAL A 84 10.94 -1.76 -13.18
N ASP A 85 11.30 -1.28 -14.37
CA ASP A 85 12.68 -1.24 -14.86
C ASP A 85 13.42 -0.04 -14.26
N TYR A 86 14.47 -0.30 -13.49
CA TYR A 86 15.24 0.74 -12.79
C TYR A 86 15.82 1.78 -13.76
N ASP A 87 16.29 1.35 -14.93
CA ASP A 87 16.99 2.21 -15.87
C ASP A 87 16.06 3.18 -16.60
N LYS A 88 14.74 2.91 -16.59
CA LYS A 88 13.72 3.75 -17.25
C LYS A 88 13.03 4.73 -16.29
N ILE A 89 13.43 4.77 -15.01
CA ILE A 89 12.79 5.59 -14.00
C ILE A 89 13.52 6.91 -13.84
N ASP A 90 12.83 8.02 -14.11
CA ASP A 90 13.35 9.36 -13.84
C ASP A 90 13.51 9.65 -12.34
N LYS A 91 12.52 9.24 -11.53
CA LYS A 91 12.47 9.55 -10.09
C LYS A 91 11.81 8.43 -9.29
N ILE A 92 12.42 8.11 -8.15
CA ILE A 92 11.82 7.23 -7.14
C ILE A 92 10.59 7.91 -6.55
N ARG A 93 9.45 7.23 -6.67
CA ARG A 93 8.16 7.64 -6.10
C ARG A 93 7.69 6.63 -5.05
N GLY A 94 7.01 7.14 -4.03
CA GLY A 94 6.30 6.31 -3.06
C GLY A 94 4.89 5.93 -3.55
N LEU A 95 4.31 4.93 -2.89
CA LEU A 95 2.96 4.44 -3.12
C LEU A 95 2.28 4.21 -1.77
N ASN A 96 1.01 4.59 -1.66
CA ASN A 96 0.18 4.20 -0.53
C ASN A 96 -0.76 3.07 -0.95
N ILE A 97 -0.85 2.04 -0.12
CA ILE A 97 -1.74 0.89 -0.32
C ILE A 97 -2.69 0.83 0.86
N SER A 98 -3.98 0.77 0.58
CA SER A 98 -5.03 0.61 1.58
C SER A 98 -5.83 -0.65 1.28
N PHE A 99 -5.90 -1.54 2.26
CA PHE A 99 -6.70 -2.75 2.26
C PHE A 99 -8.00 -2.45 2.99
N VAL A 100 -9.10 -2.47 2.25
CA VAL A 100 -10.44 -2.29 2.78
C VAL A 100 -11.01 -3.68 3.03
N THR A 101 -11.39 -3.95 4.28
CA THR A 101 -11.95 -5.26 4.68
C THR A 101 -13.34 -5.07 5.28
N ASN A 102 -14.03 -6.18 5.51
CA ASN A 102 -15.33 -6.20 6.19
C ASN A 102 -15.19 -6.51 7.70
N ALA A 103 -13.96 -6.56 8.23
CA ALA A 103 -13.73 -6.77 9.65
C ALA A 103 -14.31 -5.60 10.46
N LYS A 104 -14.79 -5.88 11.66
CA LYS A 104 -15.34 -4.83 12.56
C LYS A 104 -14.30 -4.30 13.53
N THR A 105 -13.27 -5.09 13.79
CA THR A 105 -12.20 -4.77 14.73
C THR A 105 -10.83 -4.92 14.06
N ASP A 106 -9.84 -4.21 14.59
CA ASP A 106 -8.46 -4.30 14.12
C ASP A 106 -7.86 -5.68 14.35
N GLU A 107 -8.30 -6.41 15.38
CA GLU A 107 -7.85 -7.78 15.66
C GLU A 107 -8.31 -8.76 14.57
N GLU A 108 -9.58 -8.66 14.16
CA GLU A 108 -10.12 -9.45 13.04
C GLU A 108 -9.38 -9.11 11.74
N GLY A 109 -9.21 -7.82 11.44
CA GLY A 109 -8.50 -7.36 10.24
C GLY A 109 -7.04 -7.82 10.22
N ARG A 110 -6.36 -7.76 11.37
CA ARG A 110 -4.99 -8.25 11.53
C ARG A 110 -4.90 -9.75 11.35
N THR A 111 -5.81 -10.50 11.95
CA THR A 111 -5.84 -11.97 11.84
C THR A 111 -6.08 -12.38 10.38
N LEU A 112 -7.04 -11.74 9.70
CA LEU A 112 -7.30 -11.98 8.28
C LEU A 112 -6.05 -11.75 7.43
N LEU A 113 -5.40 -10.59 7.55
CA LEU A 113 -4.21 -10.27 6.78
C LEU A 113 -3.03 -11.20 7.13
N LYS A 114 -2.87 -11.58 8.41
CA LYS A 114 -1.84 -12.53 8.85
C LYS A 114 -2.05 -13.91 8.23
N THR A 115 -3.29 -14.41 8.19
CA THR A 115 -3.64 -15.69 7.55
C THR A 115 -3.43 -15.65 6.03
N LEU A 116 -3.62 -14.49 5.41
CA LEU A 116 -3.31 -14.26 3.99
C LEU A 116 -1.80 -14.16 3.70
N GLY A 117 -0.94 -14.24 4.73
CA GLY A 117 0.51 -14.27 4.59
C GLY A 117 1.19 -12.92 4.78
N MET A 118 0.50 -11.87 5.25
CA MET A 118 1.14 -10.58 5.50
C MET A 118 2.20 -10.69 6.61
N PRO A 119 3.47 -10.35 6.33
CA PRO A 119 4.55 -10.39 7.30
C PRO A 119 4.46 -9.18 8.24
N PHE A 120 3.61 -9.27 9.26
CA PHE A 120 3.57 -8.28 10.33
C PHE A 120 4.79 -8.43 11.24
N LYS A 121 5.34 -7.31 11.70
CA LYS A 121 6.35 -7.30 12.74
C LYS A 121 5.73 -7.84 14.03
N GLU A 122 6.32 -8.87 14.60
CA GLU A 122 5.97 -9.32 15.94
C GLU A 122 6.28 -8.17 16.91
N GLN A 123 5.26 -7.72 17.65
CA GLN A 123 5.50 -6.97 18.85
C GLN A 123 6.14 -7.97 19.83
N LYS A 124 7.47 -7.99 19.90
CA LYS A 124 8.14 -8.49 21.09
C LYS A 124 7.61 -7.63 22.23
N ASN A 125 6.70 -8.18 23.02
CA ASN A 125 6.36 -7.63 24.31
C ASN A 125 7.68 -7.56 25.08
N SER A 126 8.16 -6.35 25.31
CA SER A 126 9.17 -6.07 26.31
C SER A 126 8.56 -6.39 27.67
N THR A 127 8.55 -7.67 28.01
CA THR A 127 8.37 -8.20 29.35
C THR A 127 9.55 -9.12 29.56
N ASP A 128 10.72 -8.51 29.69
CA ASP A 128 11.87 -9.12 30.35
C ASP A 128 12.59 -7.98 31.07
N GLN A 129 12.30 -7.92 32.38
CA GLN A 129 13.01 -7.29 33.50
C GLN A 129 13.00 -5.75 33.60
#